data_AF-A0A9E3J8Y1-F1
#
_entry.id   AF-A0A9E3J8Y1-F1
#
_cell.length_a   1.000
_cell.length_b   1.000
_cell.length_c   1.000
_cell.angle_alpha   90.00
_cell.angle_beta   90.00
_cell.angle_gamma   90.00
#
_symmetry.space_group_name_H-M   'P 1'
#
loop_
_entity.id
_entity.type
_entity.pdbx_description
1 polymer ?
#
loop_
_entity_poly.entity_id
_entity_poly.type
_entity_poly.pdbx_seq_one_letter_code
_entity_poly.pdbx_strand_id
1 'polypeptide(L)' 'MQSRTPAPRATGRPRSAAADTAILAATRAALVELGWSKLTLGDVATRAGVAKTTLYRR' A
#
# COMPACT_ATOMS: atom_id res chain seq x y z
N MET A 1 -16.59 35.56 6.64
CA MET A 1 -16.81 34.49 7.65
C MET A 1 -16.49 33.18 6.96
N GLN A 2 -15.33 32.56 7.23
CA GLN A 2 -14.91 31.32 6.55
C GLN A 2 -15.30 30.10 7.40
N SER A 3 -16.24 29.31 6.88
CA SER A 3 -16.75 28.09 7.49
C SER A 3 -15.69 26.99 7.39
N ARG A 4 -15.12 26.57 8.53
CA ARG A 4 -14.30 25.34 8.58
C ARG A 4 -15.25 24.14 8.61
N THR A 5 -15.42 23.47 7.47
CA THR A 5 -16.12 22.18 7.42
C THR A 5 -15.38 21.19 8.34
N PRO A 6 -16.07 20.49 9.26
CA PRO A 6 -15.42 19.50 10.11
C PRO A 6 -14.97 18.34 9.24
N ALA A 7 -13.66 18.09 9.19
CA ALA A 7 -13.13 16.90 8.56
C ALA A 7 -13.70 15.66 9.27
N PRO A 8 -14.23 14.67 8.55
CA PRO A 8 -14.75 13.46 9.18
C PRO A 8 -13.62 12.81 10.00
N ARG A 9 -13.90 12.48 11.27
CA ARG A 9 -13.01 11.68 12.10
C ARG A 9 -12.78 10.34 11.39
N ALA A 10 -11.65 10.20 10.71
CA ALA A 10 -11.23 8.91 10.19
C ALA A 10 -11.05 7.96 11.39
N THR A 11 -11.95 7.00 11.52
CA THR A 11 -11.87 5.94 12.53
C THR A 11 -10.73 5.00 12.18
N GLY A 12 -9.55 5.28 12.73
CA GLY A 12 -8.34 4.45 12.61
C GLY A 12 -7.06 5.26 12.52
N ARG A 13 -5.92 4.65 12.87
CA ARG A 13 -4.60 5.25 12.61
C ARG A 13 -4.50 5.52 11.09
N PRO A 14 -4.03 6.71 10.66
CA PRO A 14 -3.83 7.01 9.24
C PRO A 14 -3.08 5.87 8.54
N ARG A 15 -3.54 5.47 7.35
CA ARG A 15 -2.79 4.50 6.53
C ARG A 15 -1.37 5.04 6.33
N SER A 16 -0.36 4.20 6.54
CA SER A 16 1.04 4.62 6.42
C SER A 16 1.40 4.84 4.95
N ALA A 17 1.74 6.08 4.59
CA ALA A 17 2.23 6.43 3.25
C ALA A 17 3.56 5.73 2.92
N ALA A 18 4.42 5.51 3.93
CA ALA A 18 5.67 4.78 3.75
C ALA A 18 5.42 3.33 3.27
N ALA A 19 4.38 2.69 3.80
CA ALA A 19 3.99 1.35 3.35
C ALA A 19 3.47 1.39 1.89
N ASP A 20 2.71 2.42 1.51
CA ASP A 20 2.26 2.56 0.11
C ASP A 20 3.44 2.69 -0.86
N THR A 21 4.40 3.56 -0.53
CA THR A 21 5.62 3.72 -1.33
C THR A 21 6.41 2.42 -1.43
N ALA A 22 6.57 1.69 -0.32
CA ALA A 22 7.27 0.40 -0.31
C ALA A 22 6.55 -0.65 -1.17
N ILE A 23 5.23 -0.73 -1.09
CA ILE A 23 4.41 -1.65 -1.89
C ILE A 23 4.54 -1.37 -3.38
N LEU A 24 4.44 -0.10 -3.79
CA LEU A 24 4.57 0.28 -5.21
C LEU A 24 5.98 0.03 -5.75
N ALA A 25 7.01 0.35 -4.96
CA ALA A 25 8.40 0.07 -5.33
C ALA A 25 8.65 -1.43 -5.50
N ALA A 26 8.21 -2.24 -4.53
CA ALA A 26 8.33 -3.69 -4.58
C ALA A 26 7.57 -4.30 -5.76
N THR A 27 6.37 -3.81 -6.06
CA THR A 27 5.58 -4.26 -7.22
C THR A 27 6.29 -3.95 -8.53
N ARG A 28 6.84 -2.75 -8.69
CA ARG A 28 7.57 -2.36 -9.90
C ARG A 28 8.81 -3.22 -10.11
N ALA A 29 9.60 -3.44 -9.06
CA ALA A 29 10.77 -4.32 -9.12
C ALA A 29 10.36 -5.76 -9.48
N ALA A 30 9.32 -6.27 -8.82
CA ALA A 30 8.79 -7.61 -9.07
C ALA A 30 8.31 -7.81 -10.52
N LEU A 31 7.66 -6.81 -11.10
CA LEU A 31 7.20 -6.85 -12.49
C LEU A 31 8.36 -6.91 -13.48
N VAL A 32 9.43 -6.15 -13.23
CA VAL A 32 10.63 -6.16 -14.08
C VAL A 32 11.37 -7.49 -13.99
N GLU A 33 11.50 -8.05 -12.79
CA GLU A 33 12.24 -9.29 -12.56
C GLU A 33 11.49 -10.56 -13.00
N LEU A 34 10.18 -10.64 -12.70
CA LEU A 34 9.40 -11.87 -12.84
C LEU A 34 8.45 -11.85 -14.04
N GLY A 35 8.09 -10.65 -14.51
CA GLY A 35 7.00 -10.46 -15.47
C GLY A 35 5.62 -10.64 -14.85
N TRP A 36 4.58 -10.26 -15.61
CA TRP A 36 3.19 -10.26 -15.13
C TRP A 36 2.70 -11.64 -14.69
N SER A 37 2.94 -12.68 -15.48
CA SER A 37 2.39 -14.03 -15.24
C SER A 37 2.90 -14.70 -13.96
N LYS A 38 4.04 -14.26 -13.43
CA LYS A 38 4.65 -14.79 -12.21
C LYS A 38 4.54 -13.85 -11.02
N LEU A 39 3.95 -12.67 -11.18
CA LEU A 39 3.76 -11.73 -10.09
C LEU A 39 2.72 -12.26 -9.12
N THR A 40 3.08 -12.37 -7.83
CA THR A 40 2.12 -12.72 -6.77
C THR A 40 2.05 -11.64 -5.69
N LEU A 41 0.87 -11.52 -5.07
CA LEU A 41 0.65 -10.61 -3.93
C LEU A 41 1.50 -10.99 -2.71
N GLY A 42 1.88 -12.27 -2.59
CA GLY A 42 2.78 -12.75 -1.54
C GLY A 42 4.21 -12.25 -1.71
N ASP A 43 4.73 -12.32 -2.93
CA ASP A 43 6.09 -11.85 -3.21
C ASP A 43 6.19 -10.33 -3.00
N VAL A 44 5.16 -9.58 -3.42
CA VAL A 44 5.07 -8.14 -3.16
C VAL A 44 5.03 -7.84 -1.67
N ALA A 45 4.21 -8.56 -0.89
CA ALA A 45 4.10 -8.37 0.55
C ALA A 45 5.44 -8.59 1.26
N THR A 46 6.11 -9.70 0.94
CA THR A 46 7.43 -10.05 1.47
C THR A 46 8.47 -9.00 1.13
N ARG A 47 8.55 -8.57 -0.14
CA ARG A 47 9.51 -7.56 -0.61
C ARG A 47 9.27 -6.18 -0.01
N ALA A 48 8.01 -5.80 0.19
CA ALA A 48 7.63 -4.52 0.80
C ALA A 48 7.69 -4.55 2.34
N GLY A 49 7.93 -5.70 2.97
CA GLY A 49 7.96 -5.84 4.43
C GLY A 49 6.60 -5.63 5.10
N VAL A 50 5.51 -5.97 4.41
CA VAL A 50 4.13 -5.79 4.93
C VAL A 50 3.39 -7.11 4.96
N ALA A 51 2.34 -7.20 5.80
CA ALA A 51 1.44 -8.34 5.78
C ALA A 51 0.53 -8.31 4.54
N LYS A 52 0.12 -9.48 4.03
CA LYS A 52 -0.87 -9.56 2.92
C LYS A 52 -2.18 -8.83 3.26
N THR A 53 -2.62 -8.85 4.51
CA THR A 53 -3.81 -8.11 4.96
C THR A 53 -3.65 -6.60 4.83
N THR A 54 -2.41 -6.07 4.88
CA THR A 54 -2.13 -4.66 4.59
C THR A 54 -2.36 -4.33 3.12
N LEU A 55 -2.05 -5.26 2.21
CA LEU A 55 -2.34 -5.10 0.78
C LEU A 55 -3.84 -5.11 0.51
N TYR A 56 -4.59 -6.07 1.05
CA TYR A 56 -6.05 -6.16 0.82
C TYR A 56 -6.87 -4.98 1.38
N ARG A 57 -6.32 -4.21 2.32
CA ARG A 57 -6.99 -3.05 2.93
C ARG A 57 -6.78 -1.74 2.15
N ARG A 58 -6.19 -1.82 0.97
CA ARG A 58 -5.80 -0.70 0.09
C ARG A 58 -6.38 -0.94 -1.29
#